data_AF-A0A067TAF6-F1
#
_entry.id   AF-A0A067TAF6-F1
#
_cell.length_a   1.000
_cell.length_b   1.000
_cell.length_c   1.000
_cell.angle_alpha   90.00
_cell.angle_beta   90.00
_cell.angle_gamma   90.00
#
_symmetry.space_group_name_H-M   'P 1'
#
loop_
_entity.id
_entity.type
_entity.pdbx_description
1 polymer ?
#
loop_
_entity_poly.entity_id
_entity_poly.type
_entity_poly.pdbx_seq_one_letter_code
_entity_poly.pdbx_strand_id
1 'polypeptide(L)'
;MYMTSMVYECWDGGQLYHNPLKVIRQDSEQSEDPNSPLPPPKPIKPLWTRVAFGAFHCGLGGFIAAFLLSQRSSWIRSMTIVGSRRKASSQLYIETAGHPHGYGHPFRMQDCSLANYSNNSNIMMVDTGKEGKFPFYPTGALIGLRRMPSTGDIGKINMLKVWKEFGGTIQQKSS
;
A
#
# COMPACT_ATOMS: atom_id res chain seq x y z
N MET A 1 -16.00 9.20 -7.57
CA MET A 1 -15.84 10.57 -8.12
C MET A 1 -15.92 11.60 -6.97
N TYR A 2 -15.08 11.45 -5.94
CA TYR A 2 -15.10 12.28 -4.72
C TYR A 2 -13.72 12.90 -4.39
N MET A 3 -12.66 12.56 -5.14
CA MET A 3 -11.32 13.14 -4.91
C MET A 3 -11.17 14.57 -5.44
N THR A 4 -12.03 15.00 -6.37
CA THR A 4 -11.98 16.37 -6.90
C THR A 4 -12.61 17.40 -5.97
N SER A 5 -13.49 17.01 -5.03
CA SER A 5 -14.13 17.98 -4.12
C SER A 5 -13.27 18.33 -2.91
N MET A 6 -12.44 17.40 -2.39
CA MET A 6 -11.51 17.70 -1.30
C MET A 6 -10.37 18.65 -1.71
N VAL A 7 -9.93 18.57 -2.98
CA VAL A 7 -8.93 19.49 -3.52
C VAL A 7 -9.53 20.89 -3.69
N TYR A 8 -10.82 20.99 -4.01
CA TYR A 8 -11.50 22.28 -4.16
C TYR A 8 -11.63 23.03 -2.83
N GLU A 9 -11.91 22.35 -1.71
CA GLU A 9 -11.93 23.01 -0.39
C GLU A 9 -10.54 23.41 0.10
N CYS A 10 -9.48 22.71 -0.32
CA CYS A 10 -8.11 23.12 -0.03
C CYS A 10 -7.66 24.32 -0.89
N TRP A 11 -8.15 24.43 -2.13
CA TRP A 11 -7.84 25.56 -3.01
C TRP A 11 -8.65 26.82 -2.66
N ASP A 12 -9.86 26.65 -2.12
CA ASP A 12 -10.69 27.75 -1.59
C ASP A 12 -10.32 28.14 -0.14
N GLY A 13 -9.13 27.73 0.30
CA GLY A 13 -8.43 28.22 1.51
C GLY A 13 -8.07 29.72 1.47
N GLY A 14 -8.61 30.48 0.52
CA GLY A 14 -8.45 31.94 0.37
C GLY A 14 -9.02 32.77 1.51
N GLN A 15 -9.56 32.16 2.57
CA GLN A 15 -9.93 32.83 3.82
C GLN A 15 -8.94 32.60 4.97
N LEU A 16 -8.03 31.63 4.86
CA LEU A 16 -7.10 31.26 5.95
C LEU A 16 -5.67 31.74 5.71
N TYR A 17 -5.27 31.92 4.45
CA TYR A 17 -3.97 32.48 4.09
C TYR A 17 -4.17 33.70 3.18
N HIS A 18 -3.48 34.79 3.49
CA HIS A 18 -3.39 35.97 2.62
C HIS A 18 -2.73 35.50 1.32
N ASN A 19 -3.48 35.41 0.22
CA ASN A 19 -2.93 35.01 -1.07
C ASN A 19 -2.27 36.25 -1.72
N PRO A 20 -0.92 36.35 -1.74
CA PRO A 20 -0.25 37.55 -2.26
C PRO A 20 -0.47 37.73 -3.77
N LEU A 21 -0.88 36.67 -4.48
CA LEU A 21 -1.17 36.71 -5.92
C LEU A 21 -2.57 37.27 -6.24
N LYS A 22 -3.45 37.41 -5.25
CA LYS A 22 -4.80 37.95 -5.47
C LYS A 22 -4.80 39.49 -5.54
N VAL A 23 -3.90 40.12 -4.78
CA VAL A 23 -3.67 41.58 -4.82
C VAL A 23 -3.19 42.01 -6.21
N ILE A 24 -2.29 41.23 -6.81
CA ILE A 24 -1.70 41.55 -8.13
C ILE A 24 -2.72 41.42 -9.28
N ARG A 25 -3.75 40.57 -9.14
CA ARG A 25 -4.78 40.37 -10.17
C ARG A 25 -5.97 41.34 -10.07
N GLN A 26 -6.17 41.99 -8.92
CA GLN A 26 -7.29 42.92 -8.73
C GLN A 26 -7.02 44.31 -9.32
N ASP A 27 -5.77 44.70 -9.48
CA ASP A 27 -5.40 46.01 -10.04
C ASP A 27 -5.62 46.10 -11.57
N SER A 28 -5.98 45.00 -12.25
CA SER A 28 -6.13 44.96 -13.71
C SER A 28 -7.56 44.74 -14.22
N GLU A 29 -8.55 44.48 -13.37
CA GLU A 29 -9.94 44.22 -13.81
C GLU A 29 -11.00 44.80 -12.87
N GLN A 30 -10.75 45.98 -12.28
CA GLN A 30 -11.78 46.70 -11.53
C GLN A 30 -12.01 48.08 -12.16
N SER A 31 -12.77 48.08 -13.26
CA SER A 31 -13.51 49.26 -13.69
C SER A 31 -14.39 49.71 -12.53
N GLU A 32 -14.00 50.83 -11.93
CA GLU A 32 -14.61 51.46 -10.76
C GLU A 32 -16.05 51.86 -11.05
N ASP A 33 -17.00 51.20 -10.41
CA ASP A 33 -18.34 51.77 -10.17
C ASP A 33 -18.34 52.31 -8.74
N PRO A 34 -18.29 53.65 -8.53
CA PRO A 34 -18.06 54.26 -7.22
C PRO A 34 -19.21 54.08 -6.21
N ASN A 35 -20.32 53.44 -6.62
CA ASN A 35 -21.51 53.24 -5.79
C ASN A 35 -21.72 51.78 -5.32
N SER A 36 -20.79 50.86 -5.59
CA SER A 36 -20.95 49.48 -5.11
C SER A 36 -20.60 49.37 -3.62
N PRO A 37 -21.52 48.90 -2.75
CA PRO A 37 -21.22 48.72 -1.34
C PRO A 37 -20.10 47.69 -1.17
N LEU A 38 -19.02 48.08 -0.49
CA LEU A 38 -17.89 47.22 -0.14
C LEU A 38 -18.42 45.91 0.48
N PRO A 39 -18.00 44.73 -0.01
CA PRO A 39 -18.43 43.47 0.58
C PRO A 39 -18.00 43.43 2.06
N PRO A 40 -18.88 42.97 2.97
CA PRO A 40 -18.59 42.99 4.40
C PRO A 40 -17.31 42.19 4.70
N PRO A 41 -16.46 42.66 5.62
CA PRO A 41 -15.23 41.98 5.97
C PRO A 41 -15.56 40.57 6.48
N LYS A 42 -14.96 39.57 5.84
CA LYS A 42 -15.16 38.17 6.24
C LYS A 42 -14.68 37.98 7.70
N PRO A 43 -15.49 37.34 8.57
CA PRO A 43 -15.11 37.16 9.96
C PRO A 43 -13.84 36.31 10.06
N ILE A 44 -12.83 36.84 10.75
CA ILE A 44 -11.56 36.15 10.97
C ILE A 44 -11.83 34.98 11.92
N LYS A 45 -11.73 33.74 11.43
CA LYS A 45 -11.87 32.54 12.26
C LYS A 45 -10.85 32.54 13.41
N PRO A 46 -11.25 32.12 14.63
CA PRO A 46 -10.37 32.15 15.80
C PRO A 46 -9.15 31.24 15.63
N LEU A 47 -7.99 31.68 16.13
CA LEU A 47 -6.71 31.00 15.96
C LEU A 47 -6.73 29.51 16.32
N TRP A 48 -7.47 29.14 17.38
CA TRP A 48 -7.57 27.75 17.81
C TRP A 48 -8.18 26.82 16.75
N THR A 49 -9.14 27.30 15.96
CA THR A 49 -9.72 26.50 14.86
C THR A 49 -8.72 26.24 13.75
N ARG A 50 -7.77 27.17 13.52
CA ARG A 50 -6.70 26.99 12.53
C ARG A 50 -5.68 25.95 13.01
N VAL A 51 -5.31 26.02 14.29
CA VAL A 51 -4.39 25.07 14.92
C VAL A 51 -5.01 23.67 14.97
N ALA A 52 -6.28 23.55 15.36
CA ALA A 52 -7.00 22.27 15.39
C ALA A 52 -7.11 21.65 13.99
N PHE A 53 -7.42 22.46 12.98
CA PHE A 53 -7.50 22.01 11.59
C PHE A 53 -6.13 21.55 11.06
N GLY A 54 -5.06 22.29 11.37
CA GLY A 54 -3.69 21.90 11.02
C GLY A 54 -3.27 20.60 11.69
N ALA A 55 -3.50 20.47 13.00
CA ALA A 55 -3.20 19.25 13.75
C ALA A 55 -3.98 18.03 13.21
N PHE A 56 -5.26 18.21 12.85
CA PHE A 56 -6.06 17.16 12.23
C PHE A 56 -5.48 16.69 10.90
N HIS A 57 -5.05 17.60 10.02
CA HIS A 57 -4.47 17.24 8.72
C HIS A 57 -3.10 16.57 8.86
N CYS A 58 -2.26 17.05 9.77
CA CYS A 58 -0.97 16.40 10.07
C CYS A 58 -1.17 15.01 10.66
N GLY A 59 -2.13 14.84 11.57
CA GLY A 59 -2.47 13.55 12.16
C GLY A 59 -3.04 12.57 11.13
N LEU A 60 -4.01 13.01 10.32
CA LEU A 60 -4.62 12.19 9.27
C LEU A 60 -3.58 11.82 8.19
N GLY A 61 -2.75 12.76 7.76
CA GLY A 61 -1.67 12.52 6.81
C GLY A 61 -0.64 11.53 7.36
N GLY A 62 -0.24 11.68 8.62
CA GLY A 62 0.65 10.75 9.31
C GLY A 62 0.06 9.35 9.41
N PHE A 63 -1.24 9.24 9.73
CA PHE A 63 -1.94 7.96 9.78
C PHE A 63 -2.00 7.27 8.41
N ILE A 64 -2.34 8.00 7.35
CA ILE A 64 -2.37 7.46 5.98
C ILE A 64 -0.97 6.99 5.56
N ALA A 65 0.07 7.79 5.84
CA ALA A 65 1.44 7.42 5.52
C ALA A 65 1.88 6.15 6.27
N ALA A 66 1.58 6.05 7.56
CA ALA A 66 1.86 4.86 8.37
C ALA A 66 1.11 3.63 7.84
N PHE A 67 -0.15 3.80 7.43
CA PHE A 67 -0.95 2.72 6.84
C PHE A 67 -0.35 2.22 5.52
N LEU A 68 0.03 3.13 4.61
CA LEU A 68 0.66 2.77 3.34
C LEU A 68 2.02 2.08 3.55
N LEU A 69 2.82 2.53 4.51
CA LEU A 69 4.08 1.89 4.90
C LEU A 69 3.84 0.47 5.45
N SER A 70 2.81 0.30 6.28
CA SER A 70 2.42 -1.01 6.81
C SER A 70 1.98 -1.98 5.72
N GLN A 71 1.40 -1.51 4.60
CA GLN A 71 1.05 -2.40 3.50
C GLN A 71 2.28 -2.83 2.69
N ARG A 72 3.25 -1.92 2.52
CA ARG A 72 4.47 -2.18 1.76
C ARG A 72 5.36 -3.26 2.37
N SER A 73 5.35 -3.42 3.70
CA SER A 73 6.14 -4.46 4.38
C SER A 73 5.64 -5.88 4.10
N SER A 74 4.37 -6.05 3.71
CA SER A 74 3.74 -7.34 3.47
C SER A 74 3.80 -7.81 2.01
N TRP A 75 4.03 -6.90 1.05
CA TRP A 75 4.10 -7.26 -0.37
C TRP A 75 5.40 -7.98 -0.73
N ILE A 76 5.28 -9.24 -1.15
CA ILE A 76 6.41 -10.03 -1.63
C ILE A 76 6.82 -9.56 -3.04
N ARG A 77 8.10 -9.23 -3.21
CA ARG A 77 8.73 -9.02 -4.53
C ARG A 77 9.23 -10.34 -5.12
N SER A 78 9.94 -11.11 -4.31
CA SER A 78 10.58 -12.35 -4.75
C SER A 78 10.56 -13.38 -3.63
N MET A 79 10.47 -14.64 -4.02
CA MET A 79 10.51 -15.79 -3.13
C MET A 79 11.41 -16.84 -3.75
N THR A 80 12.49 -17.19 -3.06
CA THR A 80 13.48 -18.13 -3.54
C THR A 80 13.69 -19.24 -2.52
N ILE A 81 13.60 -20.49 -2.96
CA ILE A 81 13.93 -21.64 -2.12
C ILE A 81 15.38 -22.03 -2.42
N VAL A 82 16.23 -21.97 -1.41
CA VAL A 82 17.65 -22.36 -1.48
C VAL A 82 17.84 -23.62 -0.64
N GLY A 83 18.39 -24.66 -1.24
CA GLY A 83 18.71 -25.91 -0.54
C GLY A 83 18.46 -27.15 -1.39
N SER A 84 18.72 -28.31 -0.78
CA SER A 84 18.49 -29.60 -1.41
C SER A 84 17.01 -29.98 -1.37
N ARG A 85 16.50 -30.63 -2.42
CA ARG A 85 15.16 -31.25 -2.43
C ARG A 85 14.95 -32.25 -1.27
N ARG A 86 16.02 -32.67 -0.59
CA ARG A 86 15.95 -33.45 0.65
C ARG A 86 15.64 -32.51 1.83
N LYS A 87 14.34 -32.37 2.11
CA LYS A 87 13.57 -31.80 3.25
C LYS A 87 14.29 -31.15 4.46
N ALA A 88 15.47 -31.61 4.88
CA ALA A 88 16.06 -31.24 6.16
C ALA A 88 16.77 -29.86 6.17
N SER A 89 17.15 -29.31 5.01
CA SER A 89 18.00 -28.10 4.94
C SER A 89 17.49 -26.98 4.03
N SER A 90 16.28 -27.09 3.49
CA SER A 90 15.72 -26.06 2.61
C SER A 90 15.40 -24.78 3.38
N GLN A 91 15.87 -23.65 2.86
CA GLN A 91 15.55 -22.31 3.34
C GLN A 91 14.71 -21.56 2.30
N LEU A 92 13.71 -20.85 2.76
CA LEU A 92 12.87 -19.97 1.99
C LEU A 92 13.34 -18.53 2.22
N TYR A 93 13.78 -17.86 1.17
CA TYR A 93 14.13 -16.44 1.21
C TYR A 93 12.96 -15.63 0.67
N ILE A 94 12.40 -14.74 1.49
CA ILE A 94 11.32 -13.83 1.09
C ILE A 94 11.86 -12.40 1.05
N GLU A 95 11.84 -11.80 -0.14
CA GLU A 95 12.10 -10.37 -0.31
C GLU A 95 10.76 -9.62 -0.37
N THR A 96 10.57 -8.65 0.51
CA THR A 96 9.39 -7.79 0.50
C THR A 96 9.71 -6.38 -0.02
N ALA A 97 8.69 -5.64 -0.44
CA ALA A 97 8.86 -4.29 -1.00
C ALA A 97 9.43 -3.26 0.00
N GLY A 98 9.39 -3.57 1.30
CA GLY A 98 10.01 -2.78 2.35
C GLY A 98 11.53 -2.90 2.43
N HIS A 99 12.13 -3.95 1.84
CA HIS A 99 13.57 -4.19 1.93
C HIS A 99 14.34 -3.66 0.70
N PRO A 100 15.65 -3.34 0.87
CA PRO A 100 16.56 -3.12 -0.26
C PRO A 100 16.56 -4.33 -1.19
N HIS A 101 16.75 -4.08 -2.48
CA HIS A 101 16.74 -5.15 -3.48
C HIS A 101 17.84 -6.19 -3.19
N GLY A 102 17.51 -7.48 -3.23
CA GLY A 102 18.44 -8.57 -2.93
C GLY A 102 18.59 -8.90 -1.44
N TYR A 103 17.86 -8.22 -0.54
CA TYR A 103 17.80 -8.57 0.87
C TYR A 103 16.51 -9.33 1.18
N GLY A 104 16.62 -10.66 1.26
CA GLY A 104 15.51 -11.54 1.63
C GLY A 104 15.69 -12.10 3.05
N HIS A 105 14.60 -12.25 3.79
CA HIS A 105 14.62 -12.89 5.10
C HIS A 105 14.61 -14.41 4.95
N PRO A 106 15.55 -15.14 5.59
CA PRO A 106 15.61 -16.58 5.54
C PRO A 106 14.65 -17.22 6.53
N PHE A 107 13.77 -18.07 6.03
CA PHE A 107 12.87 -18.90 6.80
C PHE A 107 13.21 -20.37 6.60
N ARG A 108 13.01 -21.20 7.63
CA ARG A 108 13.11 -22.65 7.46
C ARG A 108 11.87 -23.14 6.73
N MET A 109 12.06 -23.90 5.66
CA MET A 109 10.96 -24.39 4.84
C MET A 109 9.96 -25.25 5.63
N GLN A 110 10.45 -26.00 6.62
CA GLN A 110 9.66 -26.87 7.49
C GLN A 110 8.70 -26.10 8.40
N ASP A 111 9.09 -24.90 8.80
CA ASP A 111 8.30 -24.01 9.66
C ASP A 111 7.30 -23.18 8.82
N CYS A 112 7.44 -23.19 7.50
CA CYS A 112 6.58 -22.47 6.58
C CYS A 112 5.42 -23.34 6.11
N SER A 113 4.23 -22.76 6.11
CA SER A 113 3.05 -23.39 5.56
C SER A 113 2.39 -22.54 4.48
N LEU A 114 1.85 -23.20 3.46
CA LEU A 114 1.18 -22.54 2.35
C LEU A 114 -0.33 -22.72 2.50
N ALA A 115 -1.06 -21.61 2.48
CA ALA A 115 -2.52 -21.55 2.61
C ALA A 115 -3.16 -20.83 1.43
N ASN A 116 -4.41 -21.18 1.13
CA ASN A 116 -5.24 -20.40 0.23
C ASN A 116 -5.72 -19.12 0.93
N TYR A 117 -5.62 -17.98 0.25
CA TYR A 117 -6.16 -16.72 0.77
C TYR A 117 -7.69 -16.72 0.63
N SER A 118 -8.41 -16.42 1.71
CA SER A 118 -9.78 -16.92 1.92
C SER A 118 -10.82 -16.53 0.87
N ASN A 119 -10.60 -15.44 0.11
CA ASN A 119 -11.60 -14.85 -0.79
C ASN A 119 -11.12 -14.67 -2.23
N ASN A 120 -9.89 -15.06 -2.57
CA ASN A 120 -9.36 -14.83 -3.91
C ASN A 120 -8.68 -16.09 -4.47
N SER A 121 -9.30 -16.65 -5.52
CA SER A 121 -8.82 -17.86 -6.18
C SER A 121 -7.44 -17.69 -6.81
N ASN A 122 -6.92 -16.47 -6.90
CA ASN A 122 -5.60 -16.19 -7.47
C ASN A 122 -4.52 -15.85 -6.42
N ILE A 123 -4.84 -15.73 -5.13
CA ILE A 123 -3.86 -15.37 -4.10
C ILE A 123 -3.50 -16.60 -3.26
N MET A 124 -2.22 -16.73 -2.93
CA MET A 124 -1.71 -17.70 -1.97
C MET A 124 -1.02 -16.97 -0.81
N MET A 125 -0.93 -17.63 0.33
CA MET A 125 -0.37 -17.04 1.55
C MET A 125 0.69 -17.98 2.11
N VAL A 126 1.90 -17.46 2.33
CA VAL A 126 2.92 -18.16 3.11
C VAL A 126 2.79 -17.72 4.55
N ASP A 127 2.51 -18.67 5.43
CA ASP A 127 2.55 -18.49 6.88
C ASP A 127 3.89 -19.03 7.38
N THR A 128 4.74 -18.12 7.86
CA THR A 128 6.07 -18.46 8.41
C THR A 128 6.01 -18.89 9.87
N GLY A 129 4.81 -18.95 10.47
CA GLY A 129 4.55 -19.29 11.87
C GLY A 129 4.92 -18.17 12.83
N LYS A 130 6.16 -17.68 12.79
CA LYS A 130 6.72 -16.72 13.76
C LYS A 130 6.69 -15.26 13.30
N GLU A 131 6.94 -15.00 12.02
CA GLU A 131 7.18 -13.64 11.51
C GLU A 131 6.03 -13.09 10.66
N GLY A 132 4.97 -13.89 10.52
CA GLY A 132 3.71 -13.47 9.92
C GLY A 132 3.40 -14.15 8.59
N LYS A 133 2.40 -13.57 7.94
CA LYS A 133 1.74 -14.10 6.76
C LYS A 133 2.01 -13.20 5.56
N PHE A 134 2.49 -13.78 4.48
CA PHE A 134 2.87 -13.06 3.29
C PHE A 134 1.98 -13.49 2.11
N PRO A 135 1.08 -12.60 1.64
CA PRO A 135 0.28 -12.87 0.46
C PRO A 135 1.13 -12.69 -0.81
N PHE A 136 0.91 -13.56 -1.80
CA PHE A 136 1.53 -13.45 -3.11
C PHE A 136 0.60 -13.95 -4.23
N TYR A 137 0.91 -13.48 -5.44
CA TYR A 137 0.20 -13.84 -6.67
C TYR A 137 1.08 -14.80 -7.50
N PRO A 138 0.69 -16.07 -7.67
CA PRO A 138 1.43 -17.02 -8.50
C PRO A 138 1.14 -16.87 -10.01
N THR A 139 0.07 -16.17 -10.40
CA THR A 139 -0.28 -15.93 -11.81
C THR A 139 0.73 -14.98 -12.46
N GLY A 140 1.24 -15.35 -13.63
CA GLY A 140 2.29 -14.58 -14.31
C GLY A 140 3.68 -14.61 -13.65
N ALA A 141 3.82 -15.22 -12.47
CA ALA A 141 5.09 -15.33 -11.76
C ALA A 141 6.04 -16.34 -12.44
N LEU A 142 7.34 -16.16 -12.23
CA LEU A 142 8.35 -17.13 -12.63
C LEU A 142 8.49 -18.17 -11.51
N ILE A 143 8.02 -19.40 -11.73
CA ILE A 143 8.08 -20.50 -10.75
C ILE A 143 8.97 -21.62 -11.32
N GLY A 144 10.08 -21.93 -10.66
CA GLY A 144 11.00 -22.98 -11.11
C GLY A 144 11.56 -22.73 -12.51
N LEU A 145 11.93 -21.48 -12.81
CA LEU A 145 12.41 -21.01 -14.13
C LEU A 145 11.37 -21.10 -15.27
N ARG A 146 10.12 -21.44 -14.96
CA ARG A 146 9.02 -21.44 -15.93
C ARG A 146 8.11 -20.24 -15.66
N ARG A 147 7.86 -19.44 -16.69
CA ARG A 147 6.88 -18.35 -16.59
C ARG A 147 5.49 -18.96 -16.56
N MET A 148 4.75 -18.71 -15.50
CA MET A 148 3.37 -19.18 -15.39
C MET A 148 2.46 -18.35 -16.30
N PRO A 149 1.43 -18.96 -16.92
CA PRO A 149 0.46 -18.21 -17.70
C PRO A 149 -0.26 -17.18 -16.81
N SER A 150 -0.69 -16.09 -17.42
CA SER A 150 -1.48 -15.02 -16.77
C SER A 150 -2.94 -15.44 -16.53
N THR A 151 -3.34 -16.61 -17.02
CA THR A 151 -4.70 -17.15 -16.95
C THR A 151 -4.70 -18.57 -16.37
N GLY A 152 -5.52 -18.79 -15.33
CA GLY A 152 -5.85 -20.11 -14.77
C GLY A 152 -5.09 -20.53 -13.49
N ASP A 153 -5.55 -21.65 -12.91
CA ASP A 153 -5.06 -22.23 -11.63
C ASP A 153 -3.69 -22.94 -11.73
N ILE A 154 -3.08 -22.97 -12.92
CA ILE A 154 -1.84 -23.71 -13.21
C ILE A 154 -0.68 -23.19 -12.35
N GLY A 155 -0.60 -21.87 -12.12
CA GLY A 155 0.42 -21.27 -11.27
C GLY A 155 0.34 -21.79 -9.83
N LYS A 156 -0.87 -21.94 -9.30
CA LYS A 156 -1.10 -22.49 -7.96
C LYS A 156 -0.71 -23.96 -7.87
N ILE A 157 -1.10 -24.76 -8.84
CA ILE A 157 -0.79 -26.20 -8.87
C ILE A 157 0.74 -26.41 -8.92
N ASN A 158 1.45 -25.68 -9.79
CA ASN A 158 2.90 -25.76 -9.87
C ASN A 158 3.57 -25.26 -8.58
N MET A 159 3.05 -24.20 -7.97
CA MET A 159 3.55 -23.71 -6.69
C MET A 159 3.38 -24.75 -5.59
N LEU A 160 2.20 -25.36 -5.46
CA LEU A 160 1.92 -26.42 -4.50
C LEU A 160 2.83 -27.64 -4.71
N LYS A 161 3.11 -27.99 -5.96
CA LYS A 161 4.02 -29.08 -6.32
C LYS A 161 5.44 -28.78 -5.84
N VAL A 162 5.97 -27.61 -6.21
CA VAL A 162 7.30 -27.15 -5.78
C VAL A 162 7.37 -27.09 -4.26
N TRP A 163 6.35 -26.53 -3.60
CA TRP A 163 6.30 -26.41 -2.14
C TRP A 163 6.40 -27.77 -1.43
N LYS A 164 5.66 -28.78 -1.89
CA LYS A 164 5.74 -30.16 -1.37
C LYS A 164 7.10 -30.80 -1.64
N GLU A 165 7.69 -30.58 -2.81
CA GLU A 165 9.01 -31.13 -3.17
C GLU A 165 10.11 -30.63 -2.20
N PHE A 166 10.01 -29.40 -1.72
CA PHE A 166 10.98 -28.82 -0.78
C PHE A 166 10.64 -29.06 0.70
N GLY A 167 9.56 -29.78 1.00
CA GLY A 167 9.18 -30.17 2.35
C GLY A 167 8.34 -29.16 3.12
N GLY A 168 7.74 -28.18 2.45
CA GLY A 168 6.80 -27.26 3.09
C GLY A 168 5.44 -27.92 3.35
N THR A 169 4.77 -27.49 4.43
CA THR A 169 3.43 -27.96 4.78
C THR A 169 2.36 -27.16 4.03
N ILE A 170 1.22 -27.78 3.70
CA ILE A 170 0.07 -27.09 3.11
C ILE A 170 -1.05 -27.12 4.14
N GLN A 171 -1.54 -25.94 4.54
CA GLN A 171 -2.75 -25.84 5.33
C GLN A 171 -3.94 -26.08 4.40
N GLN A 172 -4.50 -27.28 4.45
CA GLN A 172 -5.84 -27.51 3.90
C GLN A 172 -6.84 -26.88 4.86
N LYS A 173 -7.65 -25.95 4.36
CA LYS A 173 -8.77 -25.38 5.12
C LYS A 173 -9.67 -26.56 5.49
N SER A 174 -9.67 -26.98 6.75
CA SER A 174 -10.64 -27.95 7.25
C SER A 174 -12.01 -27.29 7.13
N SER A 175 -12.79 -27.77 6.16
CA SER A 175 -14.19 -27.40 5.95
C SER A 175 -15.02 -27.75 7.16
#